data_AF-A0A7Y0XCH5-F1
#
_entry.id   AF-A0A7Y0XCH5-F1
#
_cell.length_a   1.000
_cell.length_b   1.000
_cell.length_c   1.000
_cell.angle_alpha   90.00
_cell.angle_beta   90.00
_cell.angle_gamma   90.00
#
_symmetry.space_group_name_H-M   'P 1'
#
loop_
_entity.id
_entity.type
_entity.pdbx_description
1 polymer ?
#
loop_
_entity_poly.entity_id
_entity_poly.type
_entity_poly.pdbx_seq_one_letter_code
_entity_poly.pdbx_strand_id
1 'polypeptide(L)'
;NEVEKRHCILVDECQFWSKEQVYQLTEVVDKLQIPVLCYGLRTDFLGELFEGSKYLLSWADKLVELKTICHCGRKANMVIRTDE
;
A
#
# COMPACT_ATOMS: atom_id res chain seq x y z
N ASN A 1 -29.35 2.85 18.51
CA ASN A 1 -28.22 3.07 17.58
C ASN A 1 -27.30 1.87 17.66
N GLU A 2 -27.56 0.84 16.86
CA GLU A 2 -26.61 -0.26 16.72
C GLU A 2 -25.42 0.26 15.90
N VAL A 3 -24.23 0.16 16.47
CA VAL A 3 -22.99 0.55 15.78
C VAL A 3 -22.71 -0.53 14.75
N GLU A 4 -22.90 -0.19 13.47
CA GLU A 4 -22.66 -1.10 12.37
C GLU A 4 -21.19 -1.54 12.35
N LYS A 5 -20.95 -2.85 12.50
CA LYS A 5 -19.59 -3.40 12.49
C LYS A 5 -19.03 -3.31 11.08
N ARG A 6 -17.94 -2.57 10.89
CA ARG A 6 -17.23 -2.54 9.60
C ARG A 6 -16.49 -3.85 9.38
N HIS A 7 -16.67 -4.43 8.20
CA HIS A 7 -16.08 -5.71 7.83
C HIS A 7 -14.68 -5.58 7.24
N CYS A 8 -14.34 -4.41 6.67
CA CYS A 8 -13.08 -4.17 5.98
C CYS A 8 -12.84 -2.66 5.85
N ILE A 9 -11.57 -2.26 5.77
CA ILE A 9 -11.14 -0.93 5.35
C ILE A 9 -10.28 -1.07 4.10
N LEU A 10 -10.55 -0.23 3.11
CA LEU A 10 -9.79 -0.15 1.86
C LEU A 10 -9.09 1.20 1.85
N VAL A 11 -7.77 1.19 1.67
CA VAL A 11 -6.95 2.38 1.56
C VAL A 11 -6.30 2.38 0.19
N ASP A 12 -6.59 3.42 -0.59
CA ASP A 12 -5.96 3.64 -1.89
C ASP A 12 -4.86 4.70 -1.77
N GLU A 13 -3.89 4.65 -2.68
CA GLU A 13 -2.72 5.53 -2.71
C GLU A 13 -1.95 5.58 -1.37
N CYS A 14 -1.86 4.43 -0.69
CA CYS A 14 -1.30 4.32 0.66
C CYS A 14 0.20 4.66 0.74
N GLN A 15 0.89 4.78 -0.39
CA GLN A 15 2.30 5.17 -0.44
C GLN A 15 2.54 6.58 0.13
N PHE A 16 1.53 7.45 0.13
CA PHE A 16 1.62 8.82 0.64
C PHE A 16 1.42 8.95 2.16
N TRP A 17 1.15 7.83 2.85
CA TRP A 17 0.93 7.85 4.28
C TRP A 17 2.25 7.96 5.05
N SER A 18 2.21 8.64 6.20
CA SER A 18 3.36 8.69 7.11
C SER A 18 3.50 7.37 7.89
N LYS A 19 4.67 7.17 8.50
CA LYS A 19 4.90 6.06 9.45
C LYS A 19 3.78 5.90 10.48
N GLU A 20 3.37 7.00 11.10
CA GLU A 20 2.40 7.01 12.19
C GLU A 20 1.02 6.58 11.70
N GLN A 21 0.63 7.02 10.51
CA GLN A 21 -0.64 6.61 9.92
C GLN A 21 -0.62 5.12 9.55
N VAL A 22 0.49 4.61 8.99
CA VAL A 22 0.65 3.18 8.73
C VAL A 22 0.59 2.36 10.03
N TYR A 23 1.21 2.85 11.10
CA TYR A 23 1.13 2.21 12.42
C TYR A 23 -0.32 2.19 12.97
N GLN A 24 -1.08 3.27 12.76
CA GLN A 24 -2.50 3.28 13.15
C GLN A 24 -3.32 2.23 12.38
N LEU A 25 -2.96 1.90 11.14
CA LEU A 25 -3.63 0.83 10.40
C LEU A 25 -3.37 -0.54 11.03
N THR A 26 -2.15 -0.81 11.50
CA THR A 26 -1.85 -2.08 12.18
C THR A 26 -2.65 -2.19 13.48
N GLU A 27 -2.75 -1.09 14.23
CA GLU A 27 -3.58 -1.03 15.44
C GLU A 27 -5.06 -1.30 15.17
N VAL A 28 -5.60 -0.89 14.01
CA VAL A 28 -6.98 -1.21 13.61
C VAL A 28 -7.14 -2.71 13.37
N VAL A 29 -6.20 -3.34 12.68
CA VAL A 29 -6.21 -4.79 12.45
C VAL A 29 -6.14 -5.53 13.78
N ASP A 30 -5.21 -5.15 14.65
CA ASP A 30 -4.95 -5.85 15.92
C ASP A 30 -6.05 -5.64 16.96
N LYS A 31 -6.49 -4.39 17.17
CA LYS A 31 -7.42 -4.05 18.25
C LYS A 31 -8.87 -4.19 17.87
N LEU A 32 -9.22 -3.81 16.63
CA LEU A 32 -10.62 -3.81 16.18
C LEU A 32 -10.97 -5.10 15.42
N GLN A 33 -9.97 -5.92 15.07
CA GLN A 33 -10.14 -7.13 14.26
C GLN A 33 -10.85 -6.85 12.93
N ILE A 34 -10.54 -5.68 12.34
CA ILE A 34 -11.06 -5.27 11.03
C ILE A 34 -9.90 -5.34 10.04
N PRO A 35 -9.97 -6.16 8.98
CA PRO A 35 -8.92 -6.23 7.98
C PRO A 35 -8.77 -4.89 7.24
N VAL A 36 -7.51 -4.51 6.99
CA VAL A 36 -7.14 -3.33 6.22
C VAL A 36 -6.42 -3.77 4.96
N LEU A 37 -6.94 -3.41 3.80
CA LEU A 37 -6.31 -3.66 2.51
C LEU A 37 -5.77 -2.33 1.97
N CYS A 38 -4.45 -2.28 1.80
CA CYS A 38 -3.75 -1.10 1.30
C CYS A 38 -3.32 -1.33 -0.15
N TYR A 39 -3.62 -0.36 -1.01
CA TYR A 39 -3.23 -0.31 -2.42
C TYR A 39 -2.36 0.90 -2.66
N GLY A 40 -1.25 0.71 -3.37
CA GLY A 40 -0.32 1.78 -3.65
C GLY A 40 0.95 1.34 -4.36
N LEU A 41 1.74 2.33 -4.78
CA LEU A 41 3.01 2.11 -5.46
C LEU A 41 4.11 1.74 -4.48
N ARG A 42 4.94 0.75 -4.82
CA ARG A 42 6.10 0.37 -3.99
C ARG A 42 7.17 1.45 -3.98
N THR A 43 7.56 1.90 -5.17
CA THR A 43 8.66 2.84 -5.40
C THR A 43 8.21 4.02 -6.25
N ASP A 44 8.91 5.14 -6.12
CA ASP A 44 8.80 6.25 -7.05
C ASP A 44 9.47 5.95 -8.40
N PHE A 45 9.52 6.95 -9.29
CA PHE A 45 10.12 6.84 -10.61
C PHE A 45 11.66 6.74 -10.58
N LEU A 46 12.30 7.08 -9.45
CA LEU A 46 13.74 6.90 -9.22
C LEU A 46 14.05 5.49 -8.69
N GLY A 47 13.02 4.71 -8.32
CA GLY A 47 13.17 3.38 -7.74
C GLY A 47 13.34 3.41 -6.21
N GLU A 48 13.16 4.57 -5.59
CA GLU A 48 13.23 4.71 -4.13
C GLU A 48 11.87 4.37 -3.51
N LEU A 49 11.88 3.75 -2.33
CA LEU A 49 10.64 3.43 -1.62
C LEU A 49 9.95 4.72 -1.19
N PHE A 50 8.64 4.81 -1.45
CA PHE A 50 7.79 5.79 -0.77
C PHE A 50 7.76 5.53 0.74
N GLU A 51 7.56 6.58 1.54
CA GLU A 51 7.54 6.46 2.99
C GLU A 51 6.48 5.46 3.47
N GLY A 52 5.22 5.63 3.07
CA GLY A 52 4.13 4.73 3.45
C GLY A 52 4.41 3.29 3.03
N SER A 53 4.90 3.13 1.80
CA SER A 53 5.25 1.82 1.23
C SER A 53 6.38 1.13 1.97
N LYS A 54 7.40 1.88 2.42
CA LYS A 54 8.50 1.33 3.24
C LYS A 54 7.98 0.67 4.51
N TYR A 55 7.03 1.30 5.20
CA TYR A 55 6.47 0.75 6.45
C TYR A 55 5.45 -0.34 6.18
N LEU A 56 4.59 -0.17 5.18
CA LEU A 56 3.62 -1.20 4.76
C LEU A 56 4.32 -2.49 4.35
N LEU A 57 5.42 -2.42 3.59
CA LEU A 57 6.20 -3.60 3.21
C LEU A 57 6.90 -4.26 4.41
N SER A 58 7.16 -3.51 5.48
CA SER A 58 7.82 -4.02 6.67
C SER A 58 6.84 -4.66 7.66
N TRP A 59 5.61 -4.15 7.74
CA TRP A 59 4.65 -4.52 8.79
C TRP A 59 3.42 -5.28 8.31
N ALA A 60 3.11 -5.27 7.01
CA ALA A 60 1.93 -5.97 6.51
C ALA A 60 2.09 -7.50 6.63
N ASP A 61 1.04 -8.17 7.10
CA ASP A 61 1.00 -9.64 7.20
C ASP A 61 1.07 -10.33 5.83
N LYS A 62 0.53 -9.67 4.80
CA LYS A 62 0.48 -10.20 3.44
C LYS A 62 0.82 -9.12 2.42
N LEU A 63 1.74 -9.46 1.54
CA LEU A 63 2.13 -8.64 0.40
C LEU A 63 1.71 -9.33 -0.90
N VAL A 64 0.98 -8.61 -1.74
CA VAL A 64 0.59 -9.06 -3.07
C VAL A 64 1.10 -8.06 -4.09
N GLU A 65 1.98 -8.51 -4.96
CA GLU A 65 2.49 -7.69 -6.06
C GLU A 65 1.56 -7.82 -7.27
N LEU A 66 0.99 -6.69 -7.71
CA LEU A 66 0.27 -6.60 -8.96
C LEU A 66 1.27 -6.41 -10.10
N LYS A 67 1.22 -7.28 -11.12
CA LYS A 67 2.15 -7.27 -12.24
C LYS A 67 1.59 -6.43 -13.39
N THR A 68 2.40 -5.51 -13.89
CA THR A 68 2.18 -4.83 -15.17
C THR A 68 3.19 -5.31 -16.20
N ILE A 69 2.91 -5.06 -17.48
CA ILE A 69 3.75 -5.49 -18.61
C ILE A 69 4.53 -4.29 -19.12
N CYS A 70 5.85 -4.44 -19.19
CA CYS A 70 6.74 -3.45 -19.80
C CYS A 70 6.60 -3.49 -21.32
N HIS A 71 6.98 -2.42 -22.01
CA HIS A 71 7.05 -2.36 -23.48
C HIS A 71 7.88 -3.51 -24.11
N CYS A 72 8.85 -4.07 -23.38
CA CYS A 72 9.63 -5.22 -23.82
C CYS A 72 8.92 -6.59 -23.63
N GLY A 73 7.66 -6.61 -23.17
CA GLY A 73 6.88 -7.83 -22.91
C GLY A 73 7.20 -8.55 -21.59
N ARG A 74 8.23 -8.11 -20.85
CA ARG A 74 8.57 -8.63 -19.51
C ARG A 74 7.81 -7.90 -18.41
N LYS A 75 7.85 -8.45 -17.19
CA LYS A 75 7.30 -7.79 -15.99
C LYS A 75 7.91 -6.39 -15.83
N ALA A 76 7.06 -5.37 -15.73
CA ALA A 76 7.49 -4.03 -15.34
C ALA A 76 7.71 -3.98 -13.82
N ASN A 77 8.87 -3.44 -13.42
CA ASN A 77 9.26 -3.28 -12.02
C ASN A 77 9.44 -1.81 -11.61
N MET A 78 9.38 -0.89 -12.58
CA MET A 78 9.65 0.54 -12.42
C MET A 78 8.48 1.35 -12.97
N VAL A 79 8.25 2.51 -12.38
CA VAL A 79 7.33 3.53 -12.89
C VAL A 79 8.14 4.51 -13.72
N ILE A 80 7.80 4.68 -15.00
CA ILE A 80 8.47 5.65 -15.88
C ILE A 80 7.77 7.00 -15.72
N ARG A 81 8.55 8.07 -15.54
CA ARG A 81 8.08 9.45 -15.65
C ARG A 81 8.70 10.06 -16.90
N THR A 82 7.88 10.60 -17.78
CA THR A 82 8.29 11.36 -18.97
C THR A 82 7.82 12.80 -18.79
N ASP A 83 8.65 13.77 -19.17
CA ASP A 83 8.30 15.19 -19.13
C ASP A 83 7.76 15.70 -20.49
N GLU A 84 7.47 14.77 -21.43
CA GLU A 84 6.81 15.01 -22.71
C GLU A 84 5.33 15.43 -22.55
#